data_AF-A0A109LB38-F1
#
_entry.id   AF-A0A109LB38-F1
#
_cell.length_a   1.000
_cell.length_b   1.000
_cell.length_c   1.000
_cell.angle_alpha   90.00
_cell.angle_beta   90.00
_cell.angle_gamma   90.00
#
_symmetry.space_group_name_H-M   'P 1'
#
loop_
_entity.id
_entity.type
_entity.pdbx_description
1 polymer ?
#
loop_
_entity_poly.entity_id
_entity_poly.type
_entity_poly.pdbx_seq_one_letter_code
_entity_poly.pdbx_strand_id
1 'polypeptide(L)'
;MPSDDVFYFKFDEDQYASFDEADFIDFNWEDFVKYDAGLEIKLKARNVTYQQGDKKQIKEESEIAVTLIHSKGDAVALSPGGWRPLAFIPNGSTVLFDKNAFSTVKNHIDKNGNPLDNSIKVVVDLFQNRKMTIDPKPILLEGNNRQDKKLPTLEEMRIELGHFIGKMKKRAPNLTIKATEESLEALHKASAIFFAGLDSVVEFIDEAYRYYSAGKKPPKTLEGFKEVLALAKNANVQNMHLIFAAILFKAISGERINPTLKLLKFNQPDFIEKGHAFNGALDIFSLFLFIGDIRRHDHNVYFVTADKDLMHLWNDMAGFIRLDNQPGVMHFDLNYFLPGIEQDDINALEEIMGS
;
A
#
# COMPACT_ATOMS: atom_id res chain seq x y z
N MET A 1 1.34 21.64 -2.45
CA MET A 1 2.42 22.25 -3.24
C MET A 1 3.34 21.12 -3.65
N PRO A 2 3.82 21.07 -4.90
CA PRO A 2 4.91 20.18 -5.28
C PRO A 2 6.11 20.38 -4.35
N SER A 3 6.85 19.32 -4.07
CA SER A 3 8.11 19.45 -3.35
C SER A 3 9.14 20.11 -4.27
N ASP A 4 9.92 21.08 -3.77
CA ASP A 4 11.12 21.60 -4.44
C ASP A 4 12.35 20.69 -4.18
N ASP A 5 12.11 19.43 -3.79
CA ASP A 5 13.20 18.49 -3.53
C ASP A 5 13.88 18.10 -4.85
N VAL A 6 15.20 18.25 -4.86
CA VAL A 6 16.07 17.79 -5.94
C VAL A 6 16.90 16.63 -5.42
N PHE A 7 16.83 15.49 -6.10
CA PHE A 7 17.74 14.39 -5.83
C PHE A 7 19.07 14.65 -6.51
N TYR A 8 20.18 14.46 -5.78
CA TYR A 8 21.53 14.73 -6.26
C TYR A 8 22.43 13.52 -6.06
N PHE A 9 23.03 13.04 -7.15
CA PHE A 9 23.88 11.86 -7.20
C PHE A 9 25.26 12.25 -7.69
N LYS A 10 26.27 12.07 -6.86
CA LYS A 10 27.67 12.30 -7.21
C LYS A 10 28.29 10.99 -7.72
N PHE A 11 28.82 11.00 -8.94
CA PHE A 11 29.52 9.85 -9.53
C PHE A 11 31.03 9.95 -9.35
N ASP A 12 31.56 11.16 -9.49
CA ASP A 12 32.99 11.48 -9.32
C ASP A 12 33.15 12.91 -8.77
N GLU A 13 34.38 13.39 -8.56
CA GLU A 13 34.68 14.71 -7.99
C GLU A 13 33.94 15.85 -8.68
N ASP A 14 33.83 15.82 -10.02
CA ASP A 14 33.24 16.87 -10.84
C ASP A 14 32.00 16.42 -11.65
N GLN A 15 31.54 15.17 -11.47
CA GLN A 15 30.46 14.57 -12.23
C GLN A 15 29.25 14.20 -11.36
N TYR A 16 28.08 14.69 -11.75
CA TYR A 16 26.85 14.55 -10.99
C TYR A 16 25.64 14.32 -11.90
N ALA A 17 24.61 13.68 -11.37
CA ALA A 17 23.25 13.72 -11.89
C ALA A 17 22.30 14.33 -10.87
N SER A 18 21.32 15.08 -11.36
CA SER A 18 20.22 15.57 -10.53
C SER A 18 18.91 15.60 -11.29
N PHE A 19 17.82 15.43 -10.56
CA PHE A 19 16.46 15.56 -11.10
C PHE A 19 15.49 15.94 -9.98
N ASP A 20 14.40 16.57 -10.36
CA ASP A 20 13.35 16.98 -9.43
C ASP A 20 12.59 15.74 -8.94
N GLU A 21 12.10 15.77 -7.71
CA GLU A 21 11.37 14.62 -7.15
C GLU A 21 10.18 14.18 -8.02
N ALA A 22 9.46 15.15 -8.59
CA ALA A 22 8.31 14.88 -9.47
C ALA A 22 8.70 14.10 -10.74
N ASP A 23 9.97 14.11 -11.12
CA ASP A 23 10.50 13.35 -12.25
C ASP A 23 10.91 11.91 -11.88
N PHE A 24 10.89 11.55 -10.59
CA PHE A 24 11.20 10.19 -10.14
C PHE A 24 10.13 9.19 -10.65
N ILE A 25 10.59 8.13 -11.29
CA ILE A 25 9.73 7.03 -11.75
C ILE A 25 9.73 5.94 -10.67
N ASP A 26 8.54 5.63 -10.17
CA ASP A 26 8.32 4.61 -9.14
C ASP A 26 8.90 3.24 -9.55
N PHE A 27 9.40 2.52 -8.56
CA PHE A 27 9.94 1.18 -8.76
C PHE A 27 8.81 0.16 -8.93
N ASN A 28 9.13 -0.92 -9.65
CA ASN A 28 8.22 -2.06 -9.82
C ASN A 28 8.58 -3.23 -8.87
N TRP A 29 7.84 -4.33 -8.96
CA TRP A 29 8.09 -5.51 -8.13
C TRP A 29 9.48 -6.14 -8.32
N GLU A 30 10.00 -6.19 -9.55
CA GLU A 30 11.33 -6.76 -9.82
C GLU A 30 12.44 -5.94 -9.15
N ASP A 31 12.29 -4.62 -9.16
CA ASP A 31 13.17 -3.70 -8.46
C ASP A 31 13.10 -3.92 -6.95
N PHE A 32 11.92 -4.22 -6.38
CA PHE A 32 11.79 -4.56 -4.97
C PHE A 32 12.55 -5.83 -4.61
N VAL A 33 12.40 -6.90 -5.40
CA VAL A 33 13.07 -8.18 -5.13
C VAL A 33 14.60 -8.00 -5.08
N LYS A 34 15.14 -7.18 -5.98
CA LYS A 34 16.57 -6.82 -5.97
C LYS A 34 16.93 -5.96 -4.76
N TYR A 35 16.13 -4.92 -4.48
CA TYR A 35 16.32 -4.05 -3.33
C TYR A 35 16.38 -4.85 -2.02
N ASP A 36 15.40 -5.72 -1.76
CA ASP A 36 15.31 -6.54 -0.54
C ASP A 36 16.42 -7.59 -0.42
N ALA A 37 17.02 -7.98 -1.55
CA ALA A 37 18.19 -8.84 -1.60
C ALA A 37 19.53 -8.07 -1.47
N GLY A 38 19.50 -6.73 -1.34
CA GLY A 38 20.68 -5.88 -1.30
C GLY A 38 21.44 -5.84 -2.63
N LEU A 39 20.75 -6.10 -3.75
CA LEU A 39 21.32 -6.08 -5.10
C LEU A 39 21.20 -4.69 -5.72
N GLU A 40 21.99 -4.46 -6.77
CA GLU A 40 21.91 -3.24 -7.56
C GLU A 40 20.53 -3.09 -8.22
N ILE A 41 19.99 -1.88 -8.13
CA ILE A 41 18.76 -1.45 -8.80
C ILE A 41 19.03 -0.20 -9.64
N LYS A 42 18.11 0.12 -10.54
CA LYS A 42 18.22 1.30 -11.40
C LYS A 42 17.19 2.35 -11.00
N LEU A 43 17.65 3.48 -10.49
CA LEU A 43 16.79 4.66 -10.33
C LEU A 43 16.42 5.18 -11.70
N LYS A 44 15.12 5.28 -11.96
CA LYS A 44 14.58 5.80 -13.22
C LYS A 44 14.03 7.19 -12.96
N ALA A 45 14.41 8.14 -13.79
CA ALA A 45 13.91 9.50 -13.67
C ALA A 45 13.81 10.18 -15.04
N ARG A 46 12.92 11.16 -15.11
CA ARG A 46 12.77 12.05 -16.25
C ARG A 46 13.63 13.31 -16.05
N ASN A 47 13.86 14.05 -17.14
CA ASN A 47 14.49 15.38 -17.13
C ASN A 47 15.82 15.45 -16.34
N VAL A 48 16.61 14.38 -16.38
CA VAL A 48 17.83 14.25 -15.58
C VAL A 48 18.91 15.17 -16.11
N THR A 49 19.39 16.07 -15.24
CA THR A 49 20.53 16.94 -15.51
C THR A 49 21.81 16.23 -15.11
N TYR A 50 22.65 15.93 -16.09
CA TYR A 50 24.04 15.53 -15.90
C TYR A 50 24.94 16.76 -15.96
N GLN A 51 25.78 16.94 -14.95
CA GLN A 51 26.77 18.02 -14.91
C GLN A 51 28.17 17.45 -14.79
N GLN A 52 29.09 17.94 -15.63
CA GLN A 52 30.52 17.69 -15.54
C GLN A 52 31.28 19.01 -15.68
N GLY A 53 31.86 19.51 -14.58
CA GLY A 53 32.37 20.88 -14.51
C GLY A 53 31.29 21.91 -14.87
N ASP A 54 31.56 22.74 -15.88
CA ASP A 54 30.62 23.75 -16.39
C ASP A 54 29.65 23.21 -17.46
N LYS A 55 29.86 21.98 -17.93
CA LYS A 55 29.00 21.37 -18.96
C LYS A 55 27.78 20.75 -18.31
N LYS A 56 26.60 21.11 -18.82
CA LYS A 56 25.32 20.52 -18.42
C LYS A 56 24.65 19.87 -19.63
N GLN A 57 24.10 18.69 -19.41
CA GLN A 57 23.29 17.97 -20.38
C GLN A 57 22.02 17.49 -19.69
N ILE A 58 20.87 17.76 -20.30
CA ILE A 58 19.59 17.24 -19.83
C ILE A 58 19.23 16.03 -20.70
N LYS A 59 18.84 14.94 -20.07
CA LYS A 59 18.28 13.75 -20.72
C LYS A 59 16.82 13.63 -20.33
N GLU A 60 15.96 13.37 -21.32
CA GLU A 60 14.52 13.22 -21.10
C GLU A 60 14.20 12.06 -20.16
N GLU A 61 14.92 10.95 -20.28
CA GLU A 61 14.84 9.80 -19.39
C GLU A 61 16.26 9.28 -19.11
N SER A 62 16.50 8.80 -17.90
CA SER A 62 17.76 8.16 -17.54
C SER A 62 17.60 7.11 -16.45
N GLU A 63 18.51 6.15 -16.50
CA GLU A 63 18.67 5.11 -15.48
C GLU A 63 20.00 5.31 -14.76
N ILE A 64 19.97 5.37 -13.43
CA ILE A 64 21.15 5.50 -12.57
C ILE A 64 21.26 4.25 -11.72
N ALA A 65 22.31 3.45 -11.94
CA ALA A 65 22.58 2.26 -11.16
C ALA A 65 22.99 2.64 -9.73
N VAL A 66 22.32 2.03 -8.74
CA VAL A 66 22.59 2.27 -7.31
C VAL A 66 22.45 0.98 -6.52
N THR A 67 23.21 0.88 -5.43
CA THR A 67 22.94 -0.08 -4.36
C THR A 67 22.45 0.70 -3.15
N LEU A 68 21.20 0.46 -2.75
CA LEU A 68 20.61 1.16 -1.60
C LEU A 68 20.86 0.35 -0.32
N ILE A 69 21.31 1.04 0.73
CA ILE A 69 21.45 0.45 2.05
C ILE A 69 20.08 0.48 2.72
N HIS A 70 19.58 -0.69 3.11
CA HIS A 70 18.36 -0.84 3.89
C HIS A 70 18.54 -1.92 4.97
N SER A 71 17.73 -1.88 6.03
CA SER A 71 17.70 -2.97 7.01
C SER A 71 16.61 -3.96 6.64
N LYS A 72 16.85 -5.23 6.93
CA LYS A 72 15.82 -6.26 6.77
C LYS A 72 14.64 -5.95 7.69
N GLY A 73 13.45 -5.84 7.11
CA GLY A 73 12.23 -5.52 7.85
C GLY A 73 11.93 -4.03 7.99
N ASP A 74 12.75 -3.15 7.42
CA ASP A 74 12.37 -1.75 7.27
C ASP A 74 11.21 -1.64 6.27
N ALA A 75 10.32 -0.70 6.56
CA ALA A 75 9.19 -0.39 5.71
C ALA A 75 9.64 0.26 4.39
N VAL A 76 8.76 0.18 3.39
CA VAL A 76 8.84 0.96 2.16
C VAL A 76 7.58 1.82 2.02
N ALA A 77 7.59 2.74 1.06
CA ALA A 77 6.44 3.55 0.72
C ALA A 77 5.78 3.01 -0.57
N LEU A 78 4.53 2.58 -0.48
CA LEU A 78 3.69 2.42 -1.65
C LEU A 78 3.38 3.80 -2.20
N SER A 79 3.49 3.94 -3.52
CA SER A 79 3.28 5.17 -4.27
C SER A 79 2.29 4.91 -5.41
N PRO A 80 1.66 5.95 -5.99
CA PRO A 80 0.66 5.77 -7.04
C PRO A 80 1.08 4.90 -8.22
N GLY A 81 2.35 4.95 -8.62
CA GLY A 81 2.90 4.19 -9.74
C GLY A 81 3.64 2.91 -9.36
N GLY A 82 3.69 2.53 -8.09
CA GLY A 82 4.45 1.37 -7.62
C GLY A 82 4.92 1.54 -6.18
N TRP A 83 6.22 1.58 -5.96
CA TRP A 83 6.78 1.82 -4.63
C TRP A 83 8.08 2.64 -4.65
N ARG A 84 8.45 3.15 -3.47
CA ARG A 84 9.69 3.89 -3.21
C ARG A 84 10.34 3.46 -1.89
N PRO A 85 11.68 3.40 -1.81
CA PRO A 85 12.37 3.43 -0.54
C PRO A 85 12.02 4.72 0.23
N LEU A 86 11.99 4.65 1.56
CA LEU A 86 11.55 5.77 2.41
C LEU A 86 12.33 7.07 2.16
N ALA A 87 13.60 6.97 1.78
CA ALA A 87 14.47 8.09 1.42
C ALA A 87 13.91 8.99 0.28
N PHE A 88 13.09 8.42 -0.59
CA PHE A 88 12.50 9.07 -1.75
C PHE A 88 11.05 9.52 -1.52
N ILE A 89 10.56 9.48 -0.28
CA ILE A 89 9.31 10.16 0.06
C ILE A 89 9.57 11.68 0.02
N PRO A 90 8.80 12.44 -0.77
CA PRO A 90 8.97 13.88 -0.91
C PRO A 90 8.69 14.62 0.40
N ASN A 91 9.31 15.78 0.53
CA ASN A 91 8.95 16.74 1.55
C ASN A 91 7.53 17.29 1.28
N GLY A 92 6.78 17.56 2.35
CA GLY A 92 5.40 18.02 2.30
C GLY A 92 4.36 16.93 2.01
N SER A 93 4.77 15.67 1.79
CA SER A 93 3.84 14.57 1.51
C SER A 93 2.91 14.24 2.67
N THR A 94 1.75 13.68 2.32
CA THR A 94 0.91 12.95 3.28
C THR A 94 1.31 11.49 3.29
N VAL A 95 1.44 10.88 4.46
CA VAL A 95 1.88 9.50 4.59
C VAL A 95 0.93 8.73 5.49
N LEU A 96 0.30 7.70 4.94
CA LEU A 96 -0.47 6.72 5.69
C LEU A 96 0.50 5.74 6.33
N PHE A 97 0.31 5.45 7.62
CA PHE A 97 1.11 4.44 8.33
C PHE A 97 0.24 3.25 8.66
N ASP A 98 0.70 2.04 8.36
CA ASP A 98 0.21 0.83 9.03
C ASP A 98 0.91 0.64 10.38
N LYS A 99 0.51 -0.38 11.14
CA LYS A 99 1.15 -0.68 12.43
C LYS A 99 2.59 -1.15 12.30
N ASN A 100 2.93 -1.80 11.18
CA ASN A 100 4.25 -2.38 10.97
C ASN A 100 5.29 -1.28 10.66
N ALA A 101 4.89 -0.20 9.99
CA ALA A 101 5.69 0.96 9.63
C ALA A 101 6.31 1.65 10.84
N PHE A 102 5.61 1.66 11.97
CA PHE A 102 6.12 2.26 13.19
C PHE A 102 7.36 1.51 13.75
N SER A 103 7.53 0.23 13.41
CA SER A 103 8.73 -0.54 13.79
C SER A 103 9.98 0.03 13.13
N THR A 104 9.90 0.50 11.88
CA THR A 104 11.02 1.15 11.18
C THR A 104 11.53 2.36 11.95
N VAL A 105 10.62 3.21 12.46
CA VAL A 105 11.01 4.37 13.28
C VAL A 105 11.75 3.92 14.55
N LYS A 106 11.28 2.85 15.20
CA LYS A 106 11.91 2.30 16.42
C LYS A 106 13.26 1.64 16.16
N ASN A 107 13.47 1.07 14.97
CA ASN A 107 14.72 0.41 14.58
C ASN A 107 15.84 1.42 14.29
N HIS A 108 15.50 2.69 14.05
CA HIS A 108 16.47 3.73 13.75
C HIS A 108 16.54 4.85 14.79
N ILE A 109 15.48 5.07 15.57
CA ILE A 109 15.38 6.18 16.51
C ILE A 109 14.89 5.68 17.87
N ASP A 110 15.69 5.96 18.91
CA ASP A 110 15.40 5.57 20.29
C ASP A 110 14.20 6.33 20.88
N LYS A 111 13.83 6.01 22.14
CA LYS A 111 12.69 6.66 22.81
C LYS A 111 12.91 8.14 23.17
N ASN A 112 14.14 8.63 23.06
CA ASN A 112 14.57 9.99 23.37
C ASN A 112 14.80 10.83 22.10
N GLY A 113 14.65 10.24 20.91
CA GLY A 113 14.88 10.93 19.64
C GLY A 113 16.33 10.85 19.16
N ASN A 114 17.17 10.00 19.75
CA ASN A 114 18.53 9.81 19.26
C ASN A 114 18.57 8.73 18.17
N PRO A 115 19.40 8.90 17.11
CA PRO A 115 19.69 7.83 16.18
C PRO A 115 20.32 6.63 16.90
N LEU A 116 19.94 5.41 16.54
CA LEU A 116 20.57 4.18 17.02
C LEU A 116 21.89 3.90 16.26
N ASP A 117 22.76 3.08 16.84
CA ASP A 117 24.12 2.82 16.29
C ASP A 117 24.10 2.24 14.87
N ASN A 118 23.12 1.39 14.57
CA ASN A 118 22.90 0.79 13.25
C ASN A 118 21.88 1.54 12.41
N SER A 119 21.60 2.81 12.72
CA SER A 119 20.61 3.59 12.01
C SER A 119 21.04 3.96 10.60
N ILE A 120 20.08 4.00 9.68
CA ILE A 120 20.30 4.50 8.32
C ILE A 120 20.05 5.99 8.34
N LYS A 121 21.10 6.78 8.08
CA LYS A 121 21.06 8.25 8.20
C LYS A 121 19.91 8.90 7.43
N VAL A 122 19.63 8.44 6.21
CA VAL A 122 18.55 9.01 5.39
C VAL A 122 17.15 8.69 5.93
N VAL A 123 16.98 7.54 6.59
CA VAL A 123 15.71 7.18 7.26
C VAL A 123 15.51 8.02 8.52
N VAL A 124 16.58 8.27 9.27
CA VAL A 124 16.55 9.19 10.42
C VAL A 124 16.22 10.61 9.94
N ASP A 125 16.88 11.09 8.88
CA ASP A 125 16.64 12.42 8.30
C ASP A 125 15.18 12.61 7.87
N LEU A 126 14.61 11.61 7.20
CA LEU A 126 13.20 11.59 6.82
C LEU A 126 12.27 11.87 8.01
N PHE A 127 12.46 11.15 9.13
CA PHE A 127 11.57 11.28 10.28
C PHE A 127 11.88 12.49 11.17
N GLN A 128 13.12 12.98 11.18
CA GLN A 128 13.54 14.04 12.10
C GLN A 128 13.62 15.41 11.47
N ASN A 129 13.94 15.53 10.18
CA ASN A 129 14.26 16.81 9.54
C ASN A 129 13.29 17.20 8.43
N ARG A 130 12.62 16.25 7.79
CA ARG A 130 11.61 16.55 6.76
C ARG A 130 10.28 16.95 7.38
N LYS A 131 9.51 17.74 6.62
CA LYS A 131 8.13 18.10 6.95
C LYS A 131 7.23 17.11 6.24
N MET A 132 6.54 16.25 6.98
CA MET A 132 5.50 15.39 6.41
C MET A 132 4.29 15.38 7.31
N THR A 133 3.15 15.06 6.70
CA THR A 133 1.90 14.84 7.44
C THR A 133 1.64 13.35 7.54
N ILE A 134 1.70 12.80 8.75
CA ILE A 134 1.28 11.42 8.99
C ILE A 134 -0.23 11.38 9.18
N ASP A 135 -0.90 10.54 8.40
CA ASP A 135 -2.30 10.20 8.51
C ASP A 135 -2.44 8.80 9.14
N PRO A 136 -2.75 8.69 10.45
CA PRO A 136 -2.74 7.42 11.16
C PRO A 136 -4.00 6.57 10.93
N LYS A 137 -4.87 6.90 9.97
CA LYS A 137 -6.12 6.16 9.70
C LYS A 137 -5.94 4.63 9.65
N PRO A 138 -4.95 4.04 8.95
CA PRO A 138 -4.84 2.59 8.92
C PRO A 138 -4.60 1.99 10.31
N ILE A 139 -3.68 2.56 11.10
CA ILE A 139 -3.44 2.16 12.50
C ILE A 139 -4.73 2.23 13.33
N LEU A 140 -5.49 3.32 13.17
CA LEU A 140 -6.70 3.58 13.96
C LEU A 140 -7.85 2.64 13.60
N LEU A 141 -8.01 2.32 12.32
CA LEU A 141 -9.08 1.43 11.83
C LEU A 141 -8.77 -0.04 12.09
N GLU A 142 -7.48 -0.40 12.08
CA GLU A 142 -7.05 -1.76 12.36
C GLU A 142 -7.26 -2.13 13.84
N GLY A 143 -6.99 -1.20 14.76
CA GLY A 143 -7.25 -1.38 16.20
C GLY A 143 -6.43 -2.50 16.86
N ASN A 144 -6.35 -2.54 18.20
CA ASN A 144 -5.51 -3.53 18.91
C ASN A 144 -6.20 -4.88 19.14
N ASN A 145 -7.51 -4.95 18.94
CA ASN A 145 -8.34 -6.11 19.27
C ASN A 145 -8.59 -6.99 18.04
N ARG A 146 -7.50 -7.42 17.38
CA ARG A 146 -7.55 -8.29 16.19
C ARG A 146 -8.30 -9.61 16.41
N GLN A 147 -8.43 -10.05 17.66
CA GLN A 147 -9.15 -11.28 18.01
C GLN A 147 -10.66 -11.09 18.14
N ASP A 148 -11.14 -9.87 18.38
CA ASP A 148 -12.56 -9.60 18.58
C ASP A 148 -13.33 -9.49 17.26
N LYS A 149 -12.62 -9.60 16.12
CA LYS A 149 -13.16 -9.53 14.74
C LYS A 149 -14.13 -8.35 14.55
N LYS A 150 -13.86 -7.22 15.23
CA LYS A 150 -14.69 -6.02 15.21
C LYS A 150 -13.85 -4.80 14.88
N LEU A 151 -14.50 -3.81 14.29
CA LEU A 151 -13.91 -2.49 14.17
C LEU A 151 -13.71 -1.87 15.56
N PRO A 152 -12.67 -1.06 15.75
CA PRO A 152 -12.44 -0.37 17.01
C PRO A 152 -13.55 0.66 17.26
N THR A 153 -13.96 0.73 18.53
CA THR A 153 -14.81 1.79 19.07
C THR A 153 -14.06 3.13 19.07
N LEU A 154 -14.82 4.22 19.14
CA LEU A 154 -14.24 5.57 19.24
C LEU A 154 -13.25 5.72 20.40
N GLU A 155 -13.54 5.14 21.57
CA GLU A 155 -12.62 5.17 22.73
C GLU A 155 -11.34 4.38 22.47
N GLU A 156 -11.44 3.20 21.84
CA GLU A 156 -10.25 2.43 21.44
C GLU A 156 -9.39 3.21 20.42
N MET A 157 -10.02 3.91 19.46
CA MET A 157 -9.32 4.80 18.52
C MET A 157 -8.63 5.97 19.24
N ARG A 158 -9.29 6.62 20.21
CA ARG A 158 -8.70 7.71 21.01
C ARG A 158 -7.46 7.25 21.77
N ILE A 159 -7.55 6.11 22.44
CA ILE A 159 -6.42 5.53 23.20
C ILE A 159 -5.25 5.24 22.26
N GLU A 160 -5.52 4.61 21.12
CA GLU A 160 -4.48 4.27 20.16
C GLU A 160 -3.83 5.52 19.54
N LEU A 161 -4.62 6.55 19.22
CA LEU A 161 -4.09 7.82 18.75
C LEU A 161 -3.18 8.47 19.80
N GLY A 162 -3.60 8.48 21.07
CA GLY A 162 -2.79 9.00 22.18
C GLY A 162 -1.45 8.28 22.30
N HIS A 163 -1.45 6.95 22.22
CA HIS A 163 -0.23 6.14 22.21
C HIS A 163 0.66 6.45 21.01
N PHE A 164 0.09 6.55 19.81
CA PHE A 164 0.82 6.85 18.59
C PHE A 164 1.48 8.24 18.66
N ILE A 165 0.71 9.28 18.99
CA ILE A 165 1.20 10.65 19.15
C ILE A 165 2.31 10.71 20.20
N GLY A 166 2.10 10.11 21.37
CA GLY A 166 3.08 10.13 22.46
C GLY A 166 4.41 9.48 22.06
N LYS A 167 4.37 8.42 21.26
CA LYS A 167 5.56 7.74 20.75
C LYS A 167 6.27 8.51 19.63
N MET A 168 5.50 9.15 18.74
CA MET A 168 6.02 9.89 17.59
C MET A 168 6.61 11.25 17.98
N LYS A 169 5.98 12.01 18.89
CA LYS A 169 6.48 13.33 19.33
C LYS A 169 7.93 13.31 19.82
N LYS A 170 8.37 12.20 20.43
CA LYS A 170 9.75 12.06 20.91
C LYS A 170 10.73 11.65 19.80
N ARG A 171 10.28 10.85 18.84
CA ARG A 171 11.14 10.28 17.78
C ARG A 171 11.25 11.17 16.56
N ALA A 172 10.16 11.83 16.23
CA ALA A 172 9.93 12.53 14.98
C ALA A 172 9.17 13.85 15.25
N PRO A 173 9.77 14.79 16.01
CA PRO A 173 9.08 15.99 16.50
C PRO A 173 8.61 16.95 15.40
N ASN A 174 9.21 16.89 14.21
CA ASN A 174 8.91 17.78 13.09
C ASN A 174 7.79 17.25 12.18
N LEU A 175 7.27 16.05 12.45
CA LEU A 175 6.16 15.48 11.68
C LEU A 175 4.83 16.00 12.22
N THR A 176 3.94 16.35 11.31
CA THR A 176 2.56 16.72 11.65
C THR A 176 1.72 15.45 11.68
N ILE A 177 0.99 15.21 12.76
CA ILE A 177 0.00 14.13 12.82
C ILE A 177 -1.36 14.75 12.53
N LYS A 178 -2.00 14.31 11.44
CA LYS A 178 -3.24 14.91 10.92
C LYS A 178 -4.44 14.69 11.83
N ALA A 179 -4.46 13.58 12.57
CA ALA A 179 -5.61 13.18 13.37
C ALA A 179 -5.80 14.08 14.60
N THR A 180 -6.96 14.74 14.64
CA THR A 180 -7.53 15.49 15.77
C THR A 180 -8.71 14.72 16.37
N GLU A 181 -9.17 15.15 17.55
CA GLU A 181 -10.38 14.60 18.19
C GLU A 181 -11.61 14.67 17.27
N GLU A 182 -11.84 15.82 16.63
CA GLU A 182 -12.95 16.01 15.67
C GLU A 182 -12.80 15.09 14.45
N SER A 183 -11.58 14.89 13.96
CA SER A 183 -11.33 13.98 12.85
C SER A 183 -11.55 12.51 13.22
N LEU A 184 -11.38 12.13 14.48
CA LEU A 184 -11.63 10.77 14.96
C LEU A 184 -13.12 10.45 14.92
N GLU A 185 -13.99 11.37 15.37
CA GLU A 185 -15.43 11.16 15.29
C GLU A 185 -15.90 11.02 13.84
N ALA A 186 -15.39 11.88 12.95
CA ALA A 186 -15.67 11.81 11.53
C ALA A 186 -15.16 10.49 10.92
N LEU A 187 -13.95 10.06 11.27
CA LEU A 187 -13.37 8.81 10.82
C LEU A 187 -14.20 7.61 11.30
N HIS A 188 -14.59 7.57 12.57
CA HIS A 188 -15.39 6.48 13.14
C HIS A 188 -16.77 6.36 12.48
N LYS A 189 -17.43 7.50 12.20
CA LYS A 189 -18.69 7.51 11.45
C LYS A 189 -18.48 7.03 10.01
N ALA A 190 -17.45 7.53 9.34
CA ALA A 190 -17.11 7.12 7.98
C ALA A 190 -16.73 5.65 7.88
N SER A 191 -16.02 5.10 8.88
CA SER A 191 -15.62 3.69 8.91
C SER A 191 -16.83 2.77 9.03
N ALA A 192 -17.82 3.12 9.86
CA ALA A 192 -19.04 2.32 9.95
C ALA A 192 -19.76 2.18 8.59
N ILE A 193 -19.72 3.23 7.76
CA ILE A 193 -20.28 3.23 6.40
C ILE A 193 -19.36 2.47 5.44
N PHE A 194 -18.06 2.76 5.46
CA PHE A 194 -17.07 2.18 4.56
C PHE A 194 -16.94 0.66 4.73
N PHE A 195 -17.06 0.18 5.97
CA PHE A 195 -17.04 -1.24 6.33
C PHE A 195 -18.45 -1.81 6.52
N ALA A 196 -19.49 -1.14 6.02
CA ALA A 196 -20.83 -1.70 6.01
C ALA A 196 -20.83 -3.00 5.20
N GLY A 197 -21.23 -4.11 5.82
CA GLY A 197 -21.15 -5.44 5.21
C GLY A 197 -19.79 -6.13 5.33
N LEU A 198 -18.89 -5.65 6.20
CA LEU A 198 -17.62 -6.32 6.50
C LEU A 198 -17.82 -7.78 6.90
N ASP A 199 -18.85 -8.10 7.69
CA ASP A 199 -19.16 -9.48 8.07
C ASP A 199 -19.43 -10.38 6.85
N SER A 200 -20.21 -9.88 5.88
CA SER A 200 -20.44 -10.59 4.61
C SER A 200 -19.14 -10.75 3.80
N VAL A 201 -18.26 -9.75 3.81
CA VAL A 201 -16.95 -9.83 3.14
C VAL A 201 -16.06 -10.86 3.83
N VAL A 202 -16.05 -10.91 5.17
CA VAL A 202 -15.31 -11.90 5.95
C VAL A 202 -15.83 -13.30 5.65
N GLU A 203 -17.15 -13.50 5.64
CA GLU A 203 -17.77 -14.78 5.27
C GLU A 203 -17.43 -15.17 3.83
N PHE A 204 -17.42 -14.22 2.89
CA PHE A 204 -16.99 -14.48 1.52
C PHE A 204 -15.54 -14.97 1.45
N ILE A 205 -14.62 -14.38 2.21
CA ILE A 205 -13.23 -14.85 2.28
C ILE A 205 -13.16 -16.25 2.90
N ASP A 206 -13.93 -16.53 3.95
CA ASP A 206 -14.01 -17.86 4.57
C ASP A 206 -14.55 -18.91 3.59
N GLU A 207 -15.58 -18.60 2.82
CA GLU A 207 -16.11 -19.46 1.75
C GLU A 207 -15.09 -19.68 0.63
N ALA A 208 -14.36 -18.64 0.21
CA ALA A 208 -13.27 -18.77 -0.75
C ALA A 208 -12.13 -19.65 -0.22
N TYR A 209 -11.81 -19.54 1.07
CA TYR A 209 -10.84 -20.41 1.74
C TYR A 209 -11.32 -21.87 1.77
N ARG A 210 -12.58 -22.13 2.13
CA ARG A 210 -13.17 -23.49 2.11
C ARG A 210 -13.15 -24.08 0.71
N TYR A 211 -13.51 -23.29 -0.31
CA TYR A 211 -13.44 -23.69 -1.70
C TYR A 211 -12.01 -24.11 -2.09
N TYR A 212 -11.02 -23.25 -1.81
CA TYR A 212 -9.62 -23.49 -2.13
C TYR A 212 -9.03 -24.68 -1.36
N SER A 213 -9.27 -24.77 -0.05
CA SER A 213 -8.74 -25.83 0.83
C SER A 213 -9.31 -27.21 0.53
N ALA A 214 -10.50 -27.28 -0.08
CA ALA A 214 -11.06 -28.51 -0.66
C ALA A 214 -10.34 -28.98 -1.94
N GLY A 215 -9.28 -28.29 -2.37
CA GLY A 215 -8.52 -28.60 -3.57
C GLY A 215 -9.16 -28.11 -4.87
N LYS A 216 -10.24 -27.32 -4.77
CA LYS A 216 -10.89 -26.73 -5.95
C LYS A 216 -10.12 -25.47 -6.36
N LYS A 217 -10.00 -25.26 -7.67
CA LYS A 217 -9.43 -24.04 -8.26
C LYS A 217 -10.32 -23.62 -9.41
N PRO A 218 -10.88 -22.39 -9.38
CA PRO A 218 -11.63 -21.93 -10.52
C PRO A 218 -10.68 -21.73 -11.71
N PRO A 219 -11.12 -22.01 -12.95
CA PRO A 219 -10.32 -21.72 -14.14
C PRO A 219 -10.06 -20.21 -14.23
N LYS A 220 -8.95 -19.82 -14.87
CA LYS A 220 -8.62 -18.40 -15.15
C LYS A 220 -9.44 -17.88 -16.34
N THR A 221 -10.75 -18.04 -16.28
CA THR A 221 -11.72 -17.65 -17.30
C THR A 221 -12.90 -16.94 -16.66
N LEU A 222 -13.80 -16.40 -17.49
CA LEU A 222 -15.03 -15.77 -17.03
C LEU A 222 -15.87 -16.71 -16.15
N GLU A 223 -15.98 -17.98 -16.51
CA GLU A 223 -16.72 -18.99 -15.76
C GLU A 223 -16.15 -19.15 -14.35
N GLY A 224 -14.83 -19.24 -14.23
CA GLY A 224 -14.18 -19.33 -12.93
C GLY A 224 -14.37 -18.05 -12.10
N PHE A 225 -14.42 -16.89 -12.74
CA PHE A 225 -14.73 -15.64 -12.04
C PHE A 225 -16.19 -15.61 -11.55
N LYS A 226 -17.12 -16.10 -12.37
CA LYS A 226 -18.54 -16.27 -11.98
C LYS A 226 -18.70 -17.23 -10.79
N GLU A 227 -17.89 -18.28 -10.69
CA GLU A 227 -17.87 -19.15 -9.50
C GLU A 227 -17.51 -18.35 -8.23
N VAL A 228 -16.53 -17.46 -8.31
CA VAL A 228 -16.13 -16.61 -7.18
C VAL A 228 -17.20 -15.57 -6.84
N LEU A 229 -17.85 -14.98 -7.83
CA LEU A 229 -18.99 -14.09 -7.61
C LEU A 229 -20.17 -14.81 -6.94
N ALA A 230 -20.39 -16.08 -7.28
CA ALA A 230 -21.41 -16.91 -6.62
C ALA A 230 -21.09 -17.12 -5.13
N LEU A 231 -19.81 -17.30 -4.76
CA LEU A 231 -19.40 -17.35 -3.35
C LEU A 231 -19.72 -16.03 -2.62
N ALA A 232 -19.44 -14.88 -3.24
CA ALA A 232 -19.77 -13.57 -2.67
C ALA A 232 -21.29 -13.39 -2.47
N LYS A 233 -22.08 -13.83 -3.47
CA LYS A 233 -23.54 -13.79 -3.40
C LYS A 233 -24.10 -14.68 -2.29
N ASN A 234 -23.54 -15.87 -2.11
CA ASN A 234 -23.91 -16.79 -1.04
C ASN A 234 -23.58 -16.23 0.35
N ALA A 235 -22.48 -15.49 0.45
CA ALA A 235 -22.10 -14.74 1.66
C ALA A 235 -22.92 -13.44 1.86
N ASN A 236 -23.94 -13.20 1.03
CA ASN A 236 -24.82 -12.03 1.10
C ASN A 236 -24.04 -10.70 1.05
N VAL A 237 -23.03 -10.63 0.20
CA VAL A 237 -22.28 -9.41 -0.05
C VAL A 237 -23.14 -8.47 -0.92
N GLN A 238 -23.59 -7.35 -0.34
CA GLN A 238 -24.53 -6.42 -0.99
C GLN A 238 -23.83 -5.23 -1.68
N ASN A 239 -22.70 -4.77 -1.16
CA ASN A 239 -22.01 -3.55 -1.62
C ASN A 239 -20.48 -3.76 -1.56
N MET A 240 -19.95 -4.69 -2.33
CA MET A 240 -18.51 -4.92 -2.41
C MET A 240 -17.94 -4.40 -3.70
N HIS A 241 -16.78 -3.75 -3.58
CA HIS A 241 -16.05 -3.32 -4.74
C HIS A 241 -15.59 -4.54 -5.55
N LEU A 242 -15.86 -4.55 -6.87
CA LEU A 242 -15.46 -5.63 -7.78
C LEU A 242 -14.00 -6.07 -7.62
N ILE A 243 -13.12 -5.11 -7.29
CA ILE A 243 -11.71 -5.34 -7.04
C ILE A 243 -11.51 -6.42 -5.98
N PHE A 244 -12.31 -6.43 -4.92
CA PHE A 244 -12.17 -7.39 -3.85
C PHE A 244 -12.44 -8.82 -4.33
N ALA A 245 -13.51 -9.01 -5.12
CA ALA A 245 -13.77 -10.29 -5.79
C ALA A 245 -12.66 -10.66 -6.77
N ALA A 246 -12.13 -9.69 -7.53
CA ALA A 246 -11.03 -9.89 -8.47
C ALA A 246 -9.72 -10.30 -7.76
N ILE A 247 -9.41 -9.69 -6.61
CA ILE A 247 -8.28 -10.05 -5.74
C ILE A 247 -8.45 -11.49 -5.25
N LEU A 248 -9.63 -11.85 -4.73
CA LEU A 248 -9.89 -13.21 -4.27
C LEU A 248 -9.83 -14.24 -5.41
N PHE A 249 -10.43 -13.92 -6.56
CA PHE A 249 -10.36 -14.77 -7.74
C PHE A 249 -8.92 -15.01 -8.17
N LYS A 250 -8.10 -13.96 -8.27
CA LYS A 250 -6.68 -14.10 -8.60
C LYS A 250 -5.94 -14.95 -7.57
N ALA A 251 -6.26 -14.80 -6.28
CA ALA A 251 -5.67 -15.60 -5.23
C ALA A 251 -5.96 -17.10 -5.43
N ILE A 252 -7.23 -17.48 -5.63
CA ILE A 252 -7.60 -18.90 -5.64
C ILE A 252 -7.51 -19.59 -7.01
N SER A 253 -7.59 -18.84 -8.12
CA SER A 253 -7.34 -19.34 -9.50
C SER A 253 -5.86 -19.43 -9.84
N GLY A 254 -5.00 -18.75 -9.07
CA GLY A 254 -3.58 -18.64 -9.30
C GLY A 254 -2.78 -19.92 -9.04
N GLU A 255 -1.47 -19.78 -9.18
CA GLU A 255 -0.54 -20.81 -8.73
C GLU A 255 -0.67 -21.04 -7.23
N ARG A 256 -0.33 -22.24 -6.76
CA ARG A 256 -0.44 -22.62 -5.34
C ARG A 256 0.37 -21.68 -4.43
N ILE A 257 1.43 -21.09 -4.96
CA ILE A 257 2.25 -20.10 -4.28
C ILE A 257 2.07 -18.79 -5.04
N ASN A 258 1.05 -18.01 -4.68
CA ASN A 258 0.97 -16.61 -5.08
C ASN A 258 0.94 -15.70 -3.84
N PRO A 259 1.51 -14.49 -3.89
CA PRO A 259 1.60 -13.63 -2.71
C PRO A 259 0.26 -13.14 -2.18
N THR A 260 -0.78 -13.05 -3.02
CA THR A 260 -2.14 -12.73 -2.57
C THR A 260 -2.70 -13.81 -1.63
N LEU A 261 -2.43 -15.11 -1.90
CA LEU A 261 -2.77 -16.19 -0.97
C LEU A 261 -1.99 -16.11 0.34
N LYS A 262 -0.75 -15.60 0.33
CA LYS A 262 0.06 -15.40 1.53
C LYS A 262 -0.44 -14.23 2.37
N LEU A 263 -0.77 -13.11 1.74
CA LEU A 263 -1.44 -11.97 2.38
C LEU A 263 -2.71 -12.42 3.09
N LEU A 264 -3.54 -13.17 2.36
CA LEU A 264 -4.77 -13.75 2.88
C LEU A 264 -4.52 -14.95 3.80
N LYS A 265 -3.30 -15.45 3.98
CA LYS A 265 -2.97 -16.57 4.88
C LYS A 265 -3.74 -17.87 4.61
N PHE A 266 -4.13 -18.13 3.36
CA PHE A 266 -4.85 -19.37 2.96
C PHE A 266 -3.99 -20.64 3.11
N ASN A 267 -2.70 -20.49 3.38
CA ASN A 267 -1.80 -21.58 3.72
C ASN A 267 -1.84 -21.99 5.21
N GLN A 268 -2.56 -21.25 6.06
CA GLN A 268 -2.65 -21.55 7.49
C GLN A 268 -3.79 -22.54 7.76
N PRO A 269 -3.52 -23.69 8.41
CA PRO A 269 -4.55 -24.71 8.66
C PRO A 269 -5.63 -24.23 9.66
N ASP A 270 -5.31 -23.25 10.49
CA ASP A 270 -6.18 -22.63 11.50
C ASP A 270 -6.78 -21.28 11.04
N PHE A 271 -6.89 -21.09 9.72
CA PHE A 271 -7.33 -19.84 9.08
C PHE A 271 -8.61 -19.23 9.68
N ILE A 272 -9.69 -20.02 9.74
CA ILE A 272 -11.01 -19.57 10.22
C ILE A 272 -10.97 -19.31 11.74
N GLU A 273 -10.36 -20.23 12.50
CA GLU A 273 -10.26 -20.16 13.96
C GLU A 273 -9.55 -18.89 14.40
N LYS A 274 -8.44 -18.54 13.73
CA LYS A 274 -7.66 -17.33 14.02
C LYS A 274 -8.22 -16.05 13.41
N GLY A 275 -9.34 -16.11 12.68
CA GLY A 275 -9.94 -14.93 12.06
C GLY A 275 -9.03 -14.26 11.03
N HIS A 276 -8.29 -15.05 10.25
CA HIS A 276 -7.39 -14.49 9.25
C HIS A 276 -8.15 -13.77 8.12
N ALA A 277 -9.39 -14.16 7.82
CA ALA A 277 -10.27 -13.45 6.90
C ALA A 277 -10.49 -11.97 7.29
N PHE A 278 -10.74 -11.69 8.57
CA PHE A 278 -10.91 -10.32 9.06
C PHE A 278 -9.65 -9.47 8.85
N ASN A 279 -8.47 -10.02 9.16
CA ASN A 279 -7.21 -9.30 8.96
C ASN A 279 -6.93 -9.07 7.46
N GLY A 280 -7.11 -10.09 6.62
CA GLY A 280 -6.92 -9.95 5.18
C GLY A 280 -7.89 -8.95 4.55
N ALA A 281 -9.12 -8.87 5.06
CA ALA A 281 -10.07 -7.83 4.65
C ALA A 281 -9.53 -6.44 4.99
N LEU A 282 -9.08 -6.20 6.23
CA LEU A 282 -8.54 -4.90 6.66
C LEU A 282 -7.29 -4.48 5.87
N ASP A 283 -6.41 -5.43 5.53
CA ASP A 283 -5.24 -5.17 4.70
C ASP A 283 -5.64 -4.67 3.30
N ILE A 284 -6.61 -5.34 2.65
CA ILE A 284 -7.14 -4.91 1.34
C ILE A 284 -7.87 -3.56 1.46
N PHE A 285 -8.68 -3.36 2.50
CA PHE A 285 -9.36 -2.10 2.74
C PHE A 285 -8.39 -0.93 2.96
N SER A 286 -7.21 -1.19 3.55
CA SER A 286 -6.17 -0.17 3.69
C SER A 286 -5.63 0.29 2.34
N LEU A 287 -5.56 -0.59 1.33
CA LEU A 287 -5.24 -0.19 -0.04
C LEU A 287 -6.35 0.67 -0.66
N PHE A 288 -7.62 0.36 -0.41
CA PHE A 288 -8.73 1.19 -0.89
C PHE A 288 -8.72 2.59 -0.27
N LEU A 289 -8.36 2.70 1.02
CA LEU A 289 -8.12 3.99 1.67
C LEU A 289 -6.98 4.75 0.99
N PHE A 290 -5.87 4.06 0.72
CA PHE A 290 -4.74 4.66 0.02
C PHE A 290 -5.15 5.20 -1.35
N ILE A 291 -5.86 4.42 -2.17
CA ILE A 291 -6.32 4.88 -3.49
C ILE A 291 -7.27 6.09 -3.36
N GLY A 292 -8.15 6.08 -2.35
CA GLY A 292 -9.00 7.21 -2.05
C GLY A 292 -8.21 8.49 -1.71
N ASP A 293 -7.10 8.36 -1.00
CA ASP A 293 -6.24 9.49 -0.65
C ASP A 293 -5.36 9.95 -1.82
N ILE A 294 -4.93 9.06 -2.73
CA ILE A 294 -4.19 9.43 -3.95
C ILE A 294 -4.96 10.50 -4.72
N ARG A 295 -6.28 10.34 -4.82
CA ARG A 295 -7.18 11.28 -5.50
C ARG A 295 -7.35 12.61 -4.78
N ARG A 296 -7.26 12.61 -3.45
CA ARG A 296 -7.44 13.83 -2.64
C ARG A 296 -6.17 14.66 -2.54
N HIS A 297 -5.02 14.03 -2.72
CA HIS A 297 -3.71 14.62 -2.45
C HIS A 297 -2.88 14.82 -3.73
N ASP A 298 -3.51 14.85 -4.90
CA ASP A 298 -2.83 15.08 -6.19
C ASP A 298 -1.58 14.21 -6.35
N HIS A 299 -1.73 12.91 -6.07
CA HIS A 299 -0.66 11.90 -6.11
C HIS A 299 0.48 12.08 -5.09
N ASN A 300 0.51 13.15 -4.28
CA ASN A 300 1.51 13.37 -3.23
C ASN A 300 1.10 12.71 -1.90
N VAL A 301 0.81 11.41 -1.96
CA VAL A 301 0.51 10.59 -0.80
C VAL A 301 1.13 9.22 -0.93
N TYR A 302 1.57 8.68 0.20
CA TYR A 302 2.28 7.42 0.28
C TYR A 302 1.68 6.54 1.36
N PHE A 303 1.68 5.23 1.16
CA PHE A 303 1.30 4.28 2.20
C PHE A 303 2.53 3.50 2.65
N VAL A 304 2.99 3.75 3.87
CA VAL A 304 4.18 3.11 4.42
C VAL A 304 3.80 1.81 5.11
N THR A 305 4.44 0.73 4.70
CA THR A 305 4.23 -0.63 5.24
C THR A 305 5.53 -1.44 5.20
N ALA A 306 5.70 -2.35 6.16
CA ALA A 306 6.73 -3.38 6.11
C ALA A 306 6.17 -4.76 5.68
N ASP A 307 4.88 -4.82 5.32
CA ASP A 307 4.25 -6.04 4.83
C ASP A 307 4.56 -6.24 3.34
N LYS A 308 5.39 -7.26 3.08
CA LYS A 308 5.84 -7.61 1.72
C LYS A 308 4.71 -8.19 0.87
N ASP A 309 3.77 -8.89 1.48
CA ASP A 309 2.66 -9.49 0.75
C ASP A 309 1.67 -8.39 0.33
N LEU A 310 1.47 -7.37 1.18
CA LEU A 310 0.67 -6.18 0.85
C LEU A 310 1.29 -5.36 -0.28
N MET A 311 2.61 -5.15 -0.21
CA MET A 311 3.33 -4.42 -1.25
C MET A 311 3.38 -5.19 -2.58
N HIS A 312 3.45 -6.53 -2.55
CA HIS A 312 3.28 -7.32 -3.77
C HIS A 312 1.90 -7.09 -4.37
N LEU A 313 0.85 -7.20 -3.57
CA LEU A 313 -0.52 -6.96 -4.04
C LEU A 313 -0.67 -5.55 -4.62
N TRP A 314 -0.06 -4.54 -4.00
CA TRP A 314 -0.08 -3.18 -4.53
C TRP A 314 0.68 -3.06 -5.86
N ASN A 315 1.90 -3.57 -5.97
CA ASN A 315 2.69 -3.50 -7.21
C ASN A 315 2.04 -4.23 -8.37
N ASP A 316 1.38 -5.34 -8.05
CA ASP A 316 0.47 -6.01 -8.94
C ASP A 316 -0.61 -4.97 -9.32
N MET A 317 -1.55 -4.63 -8.43
CA MET A 317 -2.65 -3.69 -8.71
C MET A 317 -2.28 -2.40 -9.45
N ALA A 318 -1.17 -1.75 -9.10
CA ALA A 318 -0.70 -0.48 -9.66
C ALA A 318 -0.43 -0.56 -11.18
N GLY A 319 -0.08 -1.74 -11.71
CA GLY A 319 0.14 -1.92 -13.15
C GLY A 319 -1.12 -1.77 -14.01
N PHE A 320 -2.32 -1.77 -13.41
CA PHE A 320 -3.60 -1.89 -14.12
C PHE A 320 -4.75 -1.12 -13.46
N ILE A 321 -4.47 -0.41 -12.35
CA ILE A 321 -5.33 0.67 -11.89
C ILE A 321 -5.12 1.87 -12.82
N ARG A 322 -6.17 2.26 -13.53
CA ARG A 322 -6.25 3.59 -14.15
C ARG A 322 -6.94 4.52 -13.17
N LEU A 323 -6.16 5.43 -12.60
CA LEU A 323 -6.71 6.53 -11.82
C LEU A 323 -7.27 7.58 -12.79
N ASP A 324 -8.57 7.52 -13.07
CA ASP A 324 -9.25 8.64 -13.73
C ASP A 324 -9.42 9.80 -12.74
N ASN A 325 -9.48 11.01 -13.29
CA ASN A 325 -9.60 12.28 -12.60
C ASN A 325 -11.01 12.50 -11.99
N GLN A 326 -11.97 11.59 -12.24
CA GLN A 326 -13.29 11.66 -11.61
C GLN A 326 -13.24 11.18 -10.16
N PRO A 327 -13.66 12.01 -9.18
CA PRO A 327 -13.75 11.60 -7.78
C PRO A 327 -14.66 10.38 -7.62
N GLY A 328 -14.14 9.29 -7.07
CA GLY A 328 -14.93 8.10 -6.72
C GLY A 328 -14.98 6.98 -7.76
N VAL A 329 -14.56 7.19 -9.01
CA VAL A 329 -14.62 6.16 -10.07
C VAL A 329 -13.24 5.61 -10.37
N MET A 330 -12.84 4.50 -9.75
CA MET A 330 -11.58 3.82 -10.07
C MET A 330 -11.78 2.91 -11.29
N HIS A 331 -10.98 3.10 -12.34
CA HIS A 331 -11.01 2.21 -13.50
C HIS A 331 -10.01 1.07 -13.30
N PHE A 332 -10.51 -0.15 -13.34
CA PHE A 332 -9.69 -1.36 -13.32
C PHE A 332 -9.73 -1.99 -14.70
N ASP A 333 -8.56 -2.31 -15.24
CA ASP A 333 -8.49 -3.07 -16.48
C ASP A 333 -8.84 -4.54 -16.18
N LEU A 334 -10.07 -4.94 -16.50
CA LEU A 334 -10.52 -6.32 -16.29
C LEU A 334 -9.76 -7.33 -17.15
N ASN A 335 -9.14 -6.91 -18.27
CA ASN A 335 -8.26 -7.78 -19.05
C ASN A 335 -7.05 -8.25 -18.25
N TYR A 336 -6.67 -7.50 -17.21
CA TYR A 336 -5.61 -7.93 -16.33
C TYR A 336 -6.00 -9.21 -15.55
N PHE A 337 -7.23 -9.24 -15.03
CA PHE A 337 -7.73 -10.37 -14.25
C PHE A 337 -8.21 -11.52 -15.14
N LEU A 338 -8.74 -11.19 -16.31
CA LEU A 338 -9.30 -12.11 -17.29
C LEU A 338 -8.73 -11.78 -18.69
N PRO A 339 -7.49 -12.20 -19.00
CA PRO A 339 -6.90 -11.94 -20.31
C PRO A 339 -7.77 -12.54 -21.43
N GLY A 340 -8.17 -11.72 -22.40
CA GLY A 340 -9.03 -12.13 -23.51
C GLY A 340 -10.52 -12.07 -23.22
N ILE A 341 -10.94 -11.32 -22.18
CA ILE A 341 -12.35 -11.03 -21.92
C ILE A 341 -12.93 -10.15 -23.05
N GLU A 342 -14.06 -10.55 -23.63
CA GLU A 342 -14.74 -9.79 -24.68
C GLU A 342 -15.73 -8.78 -24.09
N GLN A 343 -16.20 -7.82 -24.88
CA GLN A 343 -17.13 -6.78 -24.39
C GLN A 343 -18.46 -7.37 -23.86
N ASP A 344 -18.94 -8.45 -24.48
CA ASP A 344 -20.16 -9.14 -24.05
C ASP A 344 -19.98 -9.79 -22.66
N ASP A 345 -18.77 -10.28 -22.37
CA ASP A 345 -18.43 -10.82 -21.06
C ASP A 345 -18.36 -9.73 -19.99
N ILE A 346 -17.86 -8.53 -20.34
CA ILE A 346 -17.86 -7.36 -19.46
C ILE A 346 -19.29 -6.97 -19.10
N ASN A 347 -20.19 -6.88 -20.09
CA ASN A 347 -21.59 -6.54 -19.87
C ASN A 347 -22.28 -7.58 -18.95
N ALA A 348 -21.98 -8.87 -19.14
CA ALA A 348 -22.51 -9.93 -18.29
C ALA A 348 -21.98 -9.84 -16.84
N LEU A 349 -20.74 -9.39 -16.65
CA LEU A 349 -20.20 -9.12 -15.32
C LEU A 349 -20.89 -7.94 -14.66
N GLU A 350 -21.13 -6.85 -15.39
CA GLU A 350 -21.87 -5.68 -14.89
C GLU A 350 -23.28 -6.06 -14.41
N GLU A 351 -24.00 -6.89 -15.18
CA GLU A 351 -25.33 -7.40 -14.79
C GLU A 351 -25.28 -8.25 -13.52
N ILE A 352 -24.29 -9.14 -13.40
CA ILE A 352 -24.11 -9.98 -12.20
C ILE A 352 -23.74 -9.14 -10.98
N MET A 353 -23.02 -8.04 -11.20
CA MET A 353 -22.59 -7.12 -10.15
C MET A 353 -23.66 -6.13 -9.70
N GLY A 354 -24.81 -6.06 -10.39
CA GLY A 354 -25.92 -5.20 -10.02
C GLY A 354 -25.65 -3.71 -10.26
N SER A 355 -25.06 -3.37 -11.42
CA SER A 355 -24.89 -1.99 -11.89
C SER A 355 -26.21 -1.23 -12.03
#